data_AF-A0A6L8BEX2-F1
#
_entry.id   AF-A0A6L8BEX2-F1
#
_cell.length_a   1.000
_cell.length_b   1.000
_cell.length_c   1.000
_cell.angle_alpha   90.00
_cell.angle_beta   90.00
_cell.angle_gamma   90.00
#
_symmetry.space_group_name_H-M   'P 1'
#
loop_
_entity.id
_entity.type
_entity.pdbx_description
1 polymer ?
#
loop_
_entity_poly.entity_id
_entity_poly.type
_entity_poly.pdbx_seq_one_letter_code
_entity_poly.pdbx_strand_id
1 'polypeptide(L)'
;MKPIKSFPFATISALLVALGAVSCMQAEDPVQEPPAEPAQEPAPEPAQNPVQAMDENGAPLFQVDPFWPGPLPNRWSMQQVTGIHVDHMDIVWFLNRPNGAEGDEIAGGDEEPYRMACCTKSPEVIAMDVDANIVHAWGDADHHPNWPRGLQTVIADRDGYVWVGGLAPQDSILKFTREGEFVWDFGRRPPEGVQMEEDNAETEVLTQKGRFQLDQDEREIYIINWKRVLVYDMDT
;
A
#
# COMPACT_ATOMS: atom_id res chain seq x y z
N MET A 1 13.06 -43.47 -17.87
CA MET A 1 12.14 -44.40 -17.17
C MET A 1 10.72 -44.11 -17.67
N LYS A 2 10.06 -45.12 -18.22
CA LYS A 2 8.66 -45.21 -18.66
C LYS A 2 8.13 -46.55 -18.08
N PRO A 3 6.82 -46.84 -17.93
CA PRO A 3 5.64 -46.07 -18.33
C PRO A 3 4.45 -46.07 -17.33
N ILE A 4 3.40 -45.38 -17.80
CA ILE A 4 1.97 -45.34 -17.46
C ILE A 4 1.24 -46.69 -17.66
N LYS A 5 0.12 -46.92 -16.93
CA LYS A 5 -1.19 -47.59 -17.28
C LYS A 5 -1.75 -48.34 -16.05
N SER A 6 -2.88 -48.02 -15.43
CA SER A 6 -4.33 -48.03 -15.80
C SER A 6 -5.03 -49.40 -15.81
N PHE A 7 -6.17 -49.46 -15.09
CA PHE A 7 -7.34 -50.38 -15.14
C PHE A 7 -7.24 -51.81 -14.53
N PRO A 8 -8.36 -52.51 -14.19
CA PRO A 8 -9.79 -52.12 -14.07
C PRO A 8 -10.53 -52.66 -12.82
N PHE A 9 -11.81 -52.26 -12.69
CA PHE A 9 -12.90 -52.87 -11.91
C PHE A 9 -13.14 -54.35 -12.29
N ALA A 10 -13.49 -55.19 -11.29
CA ALA A 10 -14.29 -56.40 -11.49
C ALA A 10 -15.09 -56.76 -10.23
N THR A 11 -16.41 -56.73 -10.37
CA THR A 11 -17.46 -57.30 -9.52
C THR A 11 -17.55 -58.81 -9.76
N ILE A 12 -17.60 -59.67 -8.73
CA ILE A 12 -18.27 -60.98 -8.77
C ILE A 12 -18.81 -61.35 -7.38
N SER A 13 -20.11 -61.68 -7.36
CA SER A 13 -20.91 -62.18 -6.25
C SER A 13 -20.66 -63.65 -5.89
N ALA A 14 -21.18 -63.99 -4.70
CA ALA A 14 -21.87 -65.23 -4.34
C ALA A 14 -21.10 -66.31 -3.55
N LEU A 15 -21.43 -66.33 -2.24
CA LEU A 15 -22.11 -67.42 -1.54
C LEU A 15 -21.49 -68.82 -1.60
N LEU A 16 -20.98 -69.30 -0.45
CA LEU A 16 -21.13 -70.71 -0.08
C LEU A 16 -21.42 -70.84 1.42
N VAL A 17 -22.48 -71.58 1.70
CA VAL A 17 -23.04 -71.92 3.00
C VAL A 17 -22.23 -73.05 3.62
N ALA A 18 -21.90 -72.95 4.91
CA ALA A 18 -21.59 -74.11 5.74
C ALA A 18 -22.21 -73.91 7.13
N LEU A 19 -23.22 -74.73 7.41
CA LEU A 19 -23.86 -74.89 8.71
C LEU A 19 -23.04 -75.86 9.58
N GLY A 20 -22.90 -75.52 10.86
CA GLY A 20 -22.97 -76.49 11.96
C GLY A 20 -21.64 -76.90 12.61
N ALA A 21 -21.40 -76.37 13.81
CA ALA A 21 -21.55 -77.13 15.07
C ALA A 21 -21.30 -76.19 16.25
N VAL A 22 -22.28 -76.13 17.15
CA VAL A 22 -22.24 -75.40 18.42
C VAL A 22 -21.54 -76.28 19.46
N SER A 23 -20.59 -75.71 20.21
CA SER A 23 -20.27 -76.18 21.55
C SER A 23 -19.92 -74.99 22.44
N CYS A 24 -20.54 -74.98 23.62
CA CYS A 24 -20.61 -73.88 24.56
C CYS A 24 -19.31 -73.66 25.32
N MET A 25 -18.84 -72.43 25.36
CA MET A 25 -18.02 -71.89 26.45
C MET A 25 -18.58 -70.52 26.81
N GLN A 26 -19.04 -70.39 28.05
CA GLN A 26 -19.43 -69.12 28.64
C GLN A 26 -18.17 -68.29 28.84
N ALA A 27 -18.09 -67.15 28.16
CA ALA A 27 -17.18 -66.07 28.45
C ALA A 27 -18.03 -64.82 28.64
N GLU A 28 -17.72 -64.08 29.69
CA GLU A 28 -18.40 -62.86 30.12
C GLU A 28 -18.47 -61.84 28.98
N ASP A 29 -19.63 -61.18 28.79
CA ASP A 29 -19.77 -60.16 27.75
C ASP A 29 -18.70 -59.07 27.96
N PRO A 30 -17.84 -58.78 26.97
CA PRO A 30 -16.89 -57.68 27.09
C PRO A 30 -17.68 -56.37 27.17
N VAL A 31 -17.41 -55.59 28.22
CA VAL A 31 -17.88 -54.21 28.33
C VAL A 31 -17.40 -53.45 27.11
N GLN A 32 -18.33 -53.09 26.25
CA GLN A 32 -18.06 -52.34 25.03
C GLN A 32 -17.75 -50.89 25.43
N GLU A 33 -16.49 -50.46 25.30
CA GLU A 33 -16.13 -49.05 25.41
C GLU A 33 -16.95 -48.25 24.38
N PRO A 34 -17.57 -47.12 24.77
CA PRO A 34 -18.23 -46.26 23.81
C PRO A 34 -17.20 -45.74 22.81
N PRO A 35 -17.58 -45.57 21.53
CA PRO A 35 -16.67 -45.07 20.52
C PRO A 35 -16.12 -43.70 20.94
N ALA A 36 -14.80 -43.52 20.85
CA ALA A 36 -14.16 -42.23 21.06
C ALA A 36 -14.79 -41.20 20.11
N GLU A 37 -15.35 -40.15 20.69
CA GLU A 37 -15.85 -38.99 19.96
C GLU A 37 -14.69 -38.39 19.15
N PRO A 38 -14.86 -38.10 17.84
CA PRO A 38 -13.79 -37.51 17.07
C PRO A 38 -13.37 -36.18 17.72
N ALA A 39 -12.08 -36.06 18.03
CA ALA A 39 -11.51 -34.83 18.54
C ALA A 39 -11.87 -33.69 17.55
N GLN A 40 -12.71 -32.77 17.99
CA GLN A 40 -12.96 -31.54 17.27
C GLN A 40 -11.62 -30.78 17.22
N GLU A 41 -11.09 -30.55 16.03
CA GLU A 41 -10.06 -29.53 15.85
C GLU A 41 -10.61 -28.23 16.44
N PRO A 42 -9.85 -27.54 17.33
CA PRO A 42 -10.30 -26.26 17.84
C PRO A 42 -10.52 -25.34 16.64
N ALA A 43 -11.70 -24.71 16.59
CA ALA A 43 -11.98 -23.69 15.59
C ALA A 43 -10.83 -22.66 15.61
N PRO A 44 -10.41 -22.13 14.45
CA PRO A 44 -9.40 -21.08 14.42
C PRO A 44 -9.88 -19.95 15.33
N GLU A 45 -9.08 -19.61 16.34
CA GLU A 45 -9.35 -18.46 17.18
C GLU A 45 -9.53 -17.23 16.28
N PRO A 46 -10.51 -16.36 16.56
CA PRO A 46 -10.68 -15.14 15.79
C PRO A 46 -9.35 -14.40 15.81
N ALA A 47 -8.84 -14.04 14.61
CA ALA A 47 -7.60 -13.30 14.47
C ALA A 47 -7.65 -12.10 15.42
N GLN A 48 -6.82 -12.13 16.47
CA GLN A 48 -6.74 -11.02 17.40
C GLN A 48 -6.19 -9.84 16.61
N ASN A 49 -6.86 -8.68 16.70
CA ASN A 49 -6.33 -7.45 16.11
C ASN A 49 -4.88 -7.29 16.56
N PRO A 50 -3.93 -7.07 15.65
CA PRO A 50 -2.52 -7.01 16.00
C PRO A 50 -2.33 -5.93 17.08
N VAL A 51 -1.84 -6.34 18.25
CA VAL A 51 -1.49 -5.43 19.33
C VAL A 51 -0.05 -4.99 19.10
N GLN A 52 0.18 -3.67 19.05
CA GLN A 52 1.53 -3.11 18.93
C GLN A 52 2.41 -3.65 20.06
N ALA A 53 3.43 -4.43 19.70
CA ALA A 53 4.40 -4.92 20.66
C ALA A 53 5.18 -3.73 21.25
N MET A 54 5.47 -3.78 22.54
CA MET A 54 6.23 -2.76 23.26
C MET A 54 7.41 -3.39 24.01
N ASP A 55 8.48 -2.63 24.20
CA ASP A 55 9.60 -3.02 25.07
C ASP A 55 9.25 -2.82 26.56
N GLU A 56 10.20 -3.13 27.44
CA GLU A 56 10.03 -2.96 28.90
C GLU A 56 9.77 -1.50 29.34
N ASN A 57 10.10 -0.52 28.49
CA ASN A 57 9.89 0.91 28.73
C ASN A 57 8.63 1.46 28.04
N GLY A 58 7.86 0.60 27.36
CA GLY A 58 6.65 1.00 26.63
C GLY A 58 6.91 1.57 25.24
N ALA A 59 8.13 1.46 24.69
CA ALA A 59 8.41 1.89 23.33
C ALA A 59 7.92 0.85 22.31
N PRO A 60 7.27 1.26 21.20
CA PRO A 60 6.84 0.34 20.14
C PRO A 60 8.02 -0.45 19.54
N LEU A 61 7.84 -1.76 19.42
CA LEU A 61 8.75 -2.66 18.72
C LEU A 61 8.33 -2.80 17.27
N PHE A 62 9.29 -2.66 16.35
CA PHE A 62 9.06 -2.77 14.91
C PHE A 62 9.86 -3.93 14.34
N GLN A 63 9.26 -4.63 13.38
CA GLN A 63 9.92 -5.62 12.55
C GLN A 63 9.73 -5.25 11.08
N VAL A 64 10.78 -5.44 10.28
CA VAL A 64 10.68 -5.26 8.83
C VAL A 64 9.87 -6.41 8.24
N ASP A 65 8.84 -6.08 7.47
CA ASP A 65 8.21 -7.02 6.55
C ASP A 65 8.88 -6.91 5.16
N PRO A 66 9.67 -7.92 4.73
CA PRO A 66 10.34 -7.88 3.45
C PRO A 66 9.42 -8.25 2.26
N PHE A 67 8.18 -8.68 2.51
CA PHE A 67 7.25 -9.12 1.47
C PHE A 67 6.17 -8.08 1.18
N TRP A 68 6.04 -7.05 2.01
CA TRP A 68 5.16 -5.90 1.78
C TRP A 68 5.90 -4.78 1.01
N PRO A 69 5.27 -4.08 0.04
CA PRO A 69 3.90 -4.21 -0.45
C PRO A 69 3.71 -5.27 -1.56
N GLY A 70 4.71 -6.13 -1.79
CA GLY A 70 4.71 -7.07 -2.92
C GLY A 70 4.84 -6.38 -4.28
N PRO A 71 4.64 -7.11 -5.39
CA PRO A 71 4.69 -6.54 -6.73
C PRO A 71 3.50 -5.62 -7.03
N LEU A 72 3.78 -4.43 -7.54
CA LEU A 72 2.72 -3.51 -7.98
C LEU A 72 1.94 -4.08 -9.19
N PRO A 73 0.64 -3.74 -9.33
CA PRO A 73 -0.16 -4.16 -10.46
C PRO A 73 0.34 -3.52 -11.77
N ASN A 74 -0.19 -3.99 -12.90
CA ASN A 74 0.05 -3.42 -14.23
C ASN A 74 1.52 -3.37 -14.69
N ARG A 75 2.42 -4.10 -14.02
CA ARG A 75 3.88 -4.07 -14.27
C ARG A 75 4.48 -2.69 -13.98
N TRP A 76 3.87 -1.93 -13.08
CA TRP A 76 4.41 -0.66 -12.63
C TRP A 76 5.77 -0.86 -11.98
N SER A 77 6.71 -0.04 -12.41
CA SER A 77 8.02 0.05 -11.78
C SER A 77 7.93 1.08 -10.64
N MET A 78 8.61 0.82 -9.52
CA MET A 78 8.83 1.84 -8.50
C MET A 78 10.10 2.61 -8.86
N GLN A 79 9.97 3.92 -8.97
CA GLN A 79 11.07 4.84 -9.23
C GLN A 79 11.46 5.53 -7.92
N GLN A 80 11.39 6.85 -7.89
CA GLN A 80 11.78 7.64 -6.74
C GLN A 80 10.56 7.89 -5.86
N VAL A 81 10.49 7.19 -4.74
CA VAL A 81 9.48 7.41 -3.70
C VAL A 81 9.88 8.63 -2.86
N THR A 82 9.27 9.79 -3.12
CA THR A 82 9.73 11.07 -2.53
C THR A 82 8.94 11.51 -1.30
N GLY A 83 7.69 11.08 -1.18
CA GLY A 83 6.81 11.36 -0.05
C GLY A 83 5.98 10.13 0.28
N ILE A 84 5.73 9.92 1.56
CA ILE A 84 4.87 8.86 2.10
C ILE A 84 4.03 9.41 3.25
N HIS A 85 2.78 8.99 3.34
CA HIS A 85 1.87 9.35 4.43
C HIS A 85 0.91 8.21 4.71
N VAL A 86 0.58 7.98 5.98
CA VAL A 86 -0.46 7.04 6.39
C VAL A 86 -1.62 7.88 6.91
N ASP A 87 -2.79 7.73 6.28
CA ASP A 87 -3.98 8.47 6.69
C ASP A 87 -4.73 7.81 7.85
N HIS A 88 -5.81 8.44 8.29
CA HIS A 88 -6.63 7.98 9.41
C HIS A 88 -7.46 6.70 9.13
N MET A 89 -7.41 6.18 7.89
CA MET A 89 -8.05 4.93 7.47
C MET A 89 -7.03 3.82 7.20
N ASP A 90 -5.79 3.98 7.69
CA ASP A 90 -4.67 3.06 7.47
C ASP A 90 -4.32 2.87 5.98
N ILE A 91 -4.58 3.89 5.15
CA ILE A 91 -4.16 3.91 3.75
C ILE A 91 -2.78 4.56 3.65
N VAL A 92 -1.85 3.84 3.03
CA VAL A 92 -0.50 4.30 2.72
C VAL A 92 -0.50 5.02 1.38
N TRP A 93 -0.34 6.34 1.42
CA TRP A 93 -0.16 7.22 0.28
C TRP A 93 1.32 7.43 0.00
N PHE A 94 1.73 7.35 -1.26
CA PHE A 94 3.10 7.68 -1.65
C PHE A 94 3.16 8.31 -3.04
N LEU A 95 4.23 9.09 -3.24
CA LEU A 95 4.56 9.65 -4.55
C LEU A 95 5.56 8.74 -5.24
N ASN A 96 5.24 8.25 -6.44
CA ASN A 96 6.18 7.50 -7.27
C ASN A 96 6.59 8.34 -8.49
N ARG A 97 7.70 9.08 -8.38
CA ARG A 97 8.10 10.04 -9.40
C ARG A 97 8.80 9.33 -10.57
N PRO A 98 8.24 9.32 -11.79
CA PRO A 98 8.91 8.79 -12.98
C PRO A 98 10.01 9.72 -13.49
N ASN A 99 10.02 10.98 -13.03
CA ASN A 99 10.95 12.03 -13.45
C ASN A 99 12.36 11.68 -12.91
N GLY A 100 13.14 10.98 -13.74
CA GLY A 100 14.46 10.45 -13.37
C GLY A 100 14.62 8.96 -13.62
N ALA A 101 13.58 8.27 -14.11
CA ALA A 101 13.69 6.90 -14.57
C ALA A 101 14.58 6.81 -15.82
N GLU A 102 15.54 5.89 -15.79
CA GLU A 102 16.40 5.57 -16.91
C GLU A 102 15.73 4.55 -17.86
N GLY A 103 16.25 4.46 -19.08
CA GLY A 103 15.57 3.76 -20.17
C GLY A 103 15.31 2.27 -19.92
N ASP A 104 16.08 1.60 -19.07
CA ASP A 104 15.88 0.20 -18.68
C ASP A 104 14.90 0.02 -17.50
N GLU A 105 14.68 1.06 -16.69
CA GLU A 105 13.77 1.04 -15.53
C GLU A 105 12.28 1.08 -15.93
N ILE A 106 11.98 1.53 -17.15
CA ILE A 106 10.62 1.76 -17.70
C ILE A 106 10.46 1.27 -19.16
N ALA A 107 11.35 0.37 -19.60
CA ALA A 107 11.48 -0.05 -21.01
C ALA A 107 10.32 -0.92 -21.58
N GLY A 108 9.27 -1.19 -20.80
CA GLY A 108 8.12 -1.98 -21.22
C GLY A 108 6.87 -1.18 -21.58
N GLY A 109 6.88 0.15 -21.46
CA GLY A 109 5.67 0.98 -21.58
C GLY A 109 5.77 2.21 -22.46
N ASP A 110 6.97 2.75 -22.72
CA ASP A 110 7.06 4.10 -23.30
C ASP A 110 6.87 4.12 -24.83
N GLU A 111 7.54 3.25 -25.61
CA GLU A 111 7.41 3.22 -27.06
C GLU A 111 7.71 1.82 -27.62
N GLU A 112 7.02 1.42 -28.69
CA GLU A 112 7.33 0.17 -29.40
C GLU A 112 8.56 0.32 -30.34
N PRO A 113 9.41 -0.72 -30.48
CA PRO A 113 9.31 -2.02 -29.83
C PRO A 113 9.80 -1.95 -28.36
N TYR A 114 9.01 -2.55 -27.46
CA TYR A 114 9.37 -2.64 -26.05
C TYR A 114 10.69 -3.39 -25.88
N ARG A 115 11.61 -2.81 -25.10
CA ARG A 115 12.93 -3.41 -24.83
C ARG A 115 12.87 -4.43 -23.69
N MET A 116 11.82 -4.41 -22.88
CA MET A 116 11.60 -5.25 -21.71
C MET A 116 10.16 -5.76 -21.65
N ALA A 117 9.94 -6.94 -21.05
CA ALA A 117 8.61 -7.51 -20.85
C ALA A 117 7.82 -6.84 -19.70
N CYS A 118 8.52 -6.11 -18.84
CA CYS A 118 8.00 -5.47 -17.65
C CYS A 118 8.23 -3.97 -17.71
N CYS A 119 7.70 -3.32 -16.67
CA CYS A 119 8.21 -2.08 -16.15
C CYS A 119 7.72 -0.90 -16.99
N THR A 120 6.57 -0.39 -16.57
CA THR A 120 5.94 0.83 -17.10
C THR A 120 5.90 1.89 -16.01
N LYS A 121 5.79 3.15 -16.40
CA LYS A 121 5.50 4.23 -15.46
C LYS A 121 4.18 3.95 -14.74
N SER A 122 4.14 4.21 -13.44
CA SER A 122 2.89 4.26 -12.68
C SER A 122 2.32 5.69 -12.72
N PRO A 123 1.06 5.88 -12.29
CA PRO A 123 0.61 7.17 -11.81
C PRO A 123 1.53 7.68 -10.67
N GLU A 124 1.60 9.00 -10.52
CA GLU A 124 2.52 9.65 -9.58
C GLU A 124 2.01 9.65 -8.14
N VAL A 125 0.69 9.64 -7.92
CA VAL A 125 0.07 9.48 -6.60
C VAL A 125 -0.55 8.10 -6.51
N ILE A 126 -0.10 7.31 -5.54
CA ILE A 126 -0.59 5.95 -5.31
C ILE A 126 -0.98 5.79 -3.85
N ALA A 127 -2.08 5.11 -3.60
CA ALA A 127 -2.56 4.77 -2.27
C ALA A 127 -2.86 3.27 -2.19
N MET A 128 -2.42 2.63 -1.11
CA MET A 128 -2.68 1.23 -0.85
C MET A 128 -3.17 0.99 0.58
N ASP A 129 -3.99 -0.04 0.77
CA ASP A 129 -4.36 -0.50 2.11
C ASP A 129 -3.22 -1.29 2.78
N VAL A 130 -3.44 -1.73 4.03
CA VAL A 130 -2.47 -2.52 4.80
C VAL A 130 -2.09 -3.85 4.14
N ASP A 131 -2.98 -4.40 3.32
CA ASP A 131 -2.75 -5.64 2.55
C ASP A 131 -2.07 -5.37 1.20
N ALA A 132 -1.64 -4.13 0.95
CA ALA A 132 -1.02 -3.64 -0.27
C ALA A 132 -1.92 -3.67 -1.52
N ASN A 133 -3.25 -3.68 -1.36
CA ASN A 133 -4.15 -3.48 -2.47
C ASN A 133 -4.15 -2.01 -2.87
N ILE A 134 -3.98 -1.72 -4.16
CA ILE A 134 -4.08 -0.35 -4.67
C ILE A 134 -5.54 0.10 -4.61
N VAL A 135 -5.82 1.15 -3.85
CA VAL A 135 -7.16 1.74 -3.67
C VAL A 135 -7.33 3.06 -4.43
N HIS A 136 -6.23 3.81 -4.63
CA HIS A 136 -6.21 5.01 -5.47
C HIS A 136 -4.92 5.03 -6.29
N ALA A 137 -5.01 5.45 -7.55
CA ALA A 137 -3.84 5.70 -8.39
C ALA A 137 -4.20 6.74 -9.47
N TRP A 138 -3.55 7.90 -9.43
CA TRP A 138 -3.79 9.02 -10.35
C TRP A 138 -2.58 9.96 -10.37
N GLY A 139 -2.63 11.00 -11.21
CA GLY A 139 -1.57 11.99 -11.31
C GLY A 139 -0.52 11.62 -12.34
N ASP A 140 -0.23 12.60 -13.18
CA ASP A 140 0.86 12.67 -14.14
C ASP A 140 1.10 14.16 -14.47
N ALA A 141 2.05 14.45 -15.36
CA ALA A 141 2.36 15.81 -15.78
C ALA A 141 1.19 16.56 -16.43
N ASP A 142 0.19 15.86 -16.97
CA ASP A 142 -0.98 16.43 -17.65
C ASP A 142 -2.22 16.52 -16.74
N HIS A 143 -2.16 15.94 -15.53
CA HIS A 143 -3.27 15.87 -14.57
C HIS A 143 -3.77 17.25 -14.11
N HIS A 144 -2.88 18.25 -14.04
CA HIS A 144 -3.22 19.63 -13.72
C HIS A 144 -2.27 20.61 -14.43
N PRO A 145 -2.73 21.78 -14.92
CA PRO A 145 -1.87 22.75 -15.62
C PRO A 145 -0.65 23.21 -14.81
N ASN A 146 -0.78 23.24 -13.47
CA ASN A 146 0.28 23.59 -12.53
C ASN A 146 0.75 22.38 -11.72
N TRP A 147 0.67 21.17 -12.29
CA TRP A 147 1.12 19.96 -11.62
C TRP A 147 2.60 20.10 -11.18
N PRO A 148 2.97 19.69 -9.95
CA PRO A 148 4.32 19.92 -9.46
C PRO A 148 5.38 19.16 -10.29
N ARG A 149 6.40 19.87 -10.76
CA ARG A 149 7.50 19.27 -11.53
C ARG A 149 8.52 18.56 -10.64
N GLY A 150 8.65 19.01 -9.40
CA GLY A 150 9.55 18.46 -8.39
C GLY A 150 8.80 17.79 -7.24
N LEU A 151 7.83 16.91 -7.53
CA LEU A 151 7.03 16.15 -6.55
C LEU A 151 7.84 15.68 -5.34
N GLN A 152 7.34 15.99 -4.13
CA GLN A 152 8.10 15.78 -2.90
C GLN A 152 7.25 15.40 -1.67
N THR A 153 6.08 16.00 -1.48
CA THR A 153 5.26 15.72 -0.29
C THR A 153 3.85 15.32 -0.72
N VAL A 154 3.35 14.25 -0.13
CA VAL A 154 1.93 13.86 -0.15
C VAL A 154 1.45 13.76 1.29
N ILE A 155 0.29 14.34 1.59
CA ILE A 155 -0.39 14.22 2.89
C ILE A 155 -1.87 14.04 2.61
N ALA A 156 -2.48 13.00 3.14
CA ALA A 156 -3.93 12.80 3.09
C ALA A 156 -4.53 13.22 4.44
N ASP A 157 -5.38 14.25 4.45
CA ASP A 157 -5.95 14.79 5.68
C ASP A 157 -7.17 13.98 6.19
N ARG A 158 -7.62 14.30 7.41
CA ARG A 158 -8.78 13.69 8.05
C ARG A 158 -10.11 14.09 7.40
N ASP A 159 -10.13 15.18 6.64
CA ASP A 159 -11.29 15.64 5.88
C ASP A 159 -11.44 14.88 4.54
N GLY A 160 -10.47 14.03 4.20
CA GLY A 160 -10.48 13.21 2.99
C GLY A 160 -9.86 13.88 1.76
N TYR A 161 -9.07 14.93 1.93
CA TYR A 161 -8.33 15.55 0.83
C TYR A 161 -6.87 15.08 0.78
N VAL A 162 -6.32 15.09 -0.43
CA VAL A 162 -4.93 14.73 -0.70
C VAL A 162 -4.16 15.97 -1.12
N TRP A 163 -3.13 16.31 -0.34
CA TRP A 163 -2.28 17.46 -0.52
C TRP A 163 -0.98 17.03 -1.17
N VAL A 164 -0.65 17.60 -2.33
CA VAL A 164 0.52 17.25 -3.13
C VAL A 164 1.38 18.50 -3.35
N GLY A 165 2.65 18.43 -2.98
CA GLY A 165 3.59 19.55 -3.12
C GLY A 165 4.88 19.17 -3.83
N GLY A 166 5.55 20.18 -4.42
CA GLY A 166 6.83 20.00 -5.11
C GLY A 166 7.87 21.07 -4.79
N LEU A 167 9.12 20.79 -5.18
CA LEU A 167 10.29 21.61 -4.86
C LEU A 167 10.74 22.54 -5.98
N ALA A 168 10.19 22.44 -7.20
CA ALA A 168 10.57 23.39 -8.24
C ALA A 168 10.07 24.80 -7.87
N PRO A 169 10.72 25.88 -8.32
CA PRO A 169 10.32 27.24 -7.94
C PRO A 169 8.86 27.58 -8.23
N GLN A 170 8.31 27.04 -9.32
CA GLN A 170 6.91 27.25 -9.71
C GLN A 170 5.94 26.19 -9.16
N ASP A 171 6.43 25.22 -8.38
CA ASP A 171 5.57 24.25 -7.72
C ASP A 171 4.84 24.93 -6.55
N SER A 172 3.66 24.40 -6.25
CA SER A 172 2.82 24.82 -5.14
C SER A 172 2.52 23.65 -4.20
N ILE A 173 1.67 23.90 -3.22
CA ILE A 173 0.94 22.88 -2.49
C ILE A 173 -0.47 22.86 -3.09
N LEU A 174 -0.80 21.77 -3.78
CA LEU A 174 -2.09 21.55 -4.41
C LEU A 174 -2.93 20.61 -3.55
N LYS A 175 -4.24 20.86 -3.49
CA LYS A 175 -5.22 20.04 -2.78
C LYS A 175 -6.16 19.36 -3.78
N PHE A 176 -6.38 18.07 -3.58
CA PHE A 176 -7.24 17.22 -4.41
C PHE A 176 -8.23 16.43 -3.56
N THR A 177 -9.27 15.90 -4.17
CA THR A 177 -10.05 14.79 -3.60
C THR A 177 -9.22 13.50 -3.59
N ARG A 178 -9.67 12.44 -2.91
CA ARG A 178 -8.99 11.13 -2.95
C ARG A 178 -8.92 10.53 -4.35
N GLU A 179 -9.88 10.89 -5.19
CA GLU A 179 -10.01 10.49 -6.58
C GLU A 179 -9.19 11.37 -7.54
N GLY A 180 -8.47 12.37 -7.03
CA GLY A 180 -7.57 13.21 -7.81
C GLY A 180 -8.23 14.42 -8.46
N GLU A 181 -9.46 14.79 -8.08
CA GLU A 181 -10.10 16.01 -8.60
C GLU A 181 -9.52 17.24 -7.90
N PHE A 182 -9.15 18.26 -8.67
CA PHE A 182 -8.54 19.48 -8.12
C PHE A 182 -9.53 20.27 -7.24
N VAL A 183 -9.05 20.73 -6.09
CA VAL A 183 -9.83 21.50 -5.11
C VAL A 183 -9.23 22.89 -4.90
N TRP A 184 -7.93 22.99 -4.65
CA TRP A 184 -7.30 24.24 -4.25
C TRP A 184 -5.81 24.30 -4.55
N ASP A 185 -5.29 25.53 -4.71
CA ASP A 185 -3.88 25.83 -4.93
C ASP A 185 -3.42 26.92 -3.94
N PHE A 186 -2.49 26.55 -3.06
CA PHE A 186 -1.90 27.46 -2.08
C PHE A 186 -1.08 28.62 -2.68
N GLY A 187 -0.59 28.44 -3.91
CA GLY A 187 0.17 29.42 -4.69
C GLY A 187 1.48 29.90 -4.06
N ARG A 188 1.56 31.23 -3.85
CA ARG A 188 2.74 31.97 -3.34
C ARG A 188 4.00 31.83 -4.20
N ARG A 189 3.83 31.60 -5.51
CA ARG A 189 4.92 31.32 -6.47
C ARG A 189 5.78 32.58 -6.69
N PRO A 190 7.11 32.43 -6.87
CA PRO A 190 7.96 33.53 -7.26
C PRO A 190 7.69 33.95 -8.71
N PRO A 191 8.06 35.19 -9.10
CA PRO A 191 8.03 35.59 -10.50
C PRO A 191 8.84 34.63 -11.37
N GLU A 192 8.32 34.31 -12.55
CA GLU A 192 8.94 33.34 -13.43
C GLU A 192 10.34 33.80 -13.88
N GLY A 193 11.31 32.88 -13.85
CA GLY A 193 12.70 33.15 -14.23
C GLY A 193 13.47 34.03 -13.25
N VAL A 194 12.87 34.45 -12.13
CA VAL A 194 13.54 35.26 -11.12
C VAL A 194 14.10 34.36 -10.01
N GLN A 195 15.41 34.42 -9.81
CA GLN A 195 16.04 33.89 -8.61
C GLN A 195 15.94 34.93 -7.51
N MET A 196 15.23 34.60 -6.43
CA MET A 196 15.10 35.48 -5.28
C MET A 196 16.32 35.36 -4.37
N GLU A 197 16.72 36.48 -3.78
CA GLU A 197 17.66 36.50 -2.66
C GLU A 197 16.96 36.03 -1.37
N GLU A 198 17.72 35.47 -0.43
CA GLU A 198 17.19 35.06 0.87
C GLU A 198 16.76 36.31 1.67
N ASP A 199 15.46 36.40 2.00
CA ASP A 199 14.89 37.47 2.81
C ASP A 199 13.99 36.92 3.93
N ASN A 200 14.46 36.99 5.18
CA ASN A 200 13.70 36.49 6.31
C ASN A 200 12.45 37.31 6.66
N ALA A 201 12.19 38.45 6.00
CA ALA A 201 10.96 39.23 6.14
C ALA A 201 9.90 38.91 5.07
N GLU A 202 10.26 38.28 3.94
CA GLU A 202 9.32 37.92 2.87
C GLU A 202 8.37 36.82 3.35
N THR A 203 7.05 36.94 3.17
CA THR A 203 6.08 35.94 3.66
C THR A 203 4.99 35.60 2.65
N GLU A 204 4.93 36.30 1.52
CA GLU A 204 3.94 36.12 0.49
C GLU A 204 4.46 35.25 -0.65
N VAL A 205 5.77 35.29 -0.90
CA VAL A 205 6.41 34.55 -1.97
C VAL A 205 7.41 33.56 -1.41
N LEU A 206 7.25 32.29 -1.77
CA LEU A 206 8.12 31.20 -1.32
C LEU A 206 8.82 30.57 -2.51
N THR A 207 10.15 30.46 -2.43
CA THR A 207 10.98 29.86 -3.48
C THR A 207 10.83 28.34 -3.56
N GLN A 208 10.42 27.69 -2.48
CA GLN A 208 10.21 26.25 -2.39
C GLN A 208 9.15 25.96 -1.33
N LYS A 209 8.15 25.12 -1.64
CA LYS A 209 7.10 24.72 -0.66
C LYS A 209 6.90 23.22 -0.52
N GLY A 210 7.64 22.41 -1.27
CA GLY A 210 7.43 20.96 -1.33
C GLY A 210 7.79 20.19 -0.06
N ARG A 211 8.16 20.86 1.04
CA ARG A 211 8.33 20.25 2.36
C ARG A 211 7.45 21.03 3.34
N PHE A 212 6.28 20.46 3.63
CA PHE A 212 5.30 21.04 4.53
C PHE A 212 4.71 19.97 5.44
N GLN A 213 4.07 20.40 6.52
CA GLN A 213 3.25 19.59 7.42
C GLN A 213 1.93 20.30 7.68
N LEU A 214 0.92 19.53 8.06
CA LEU A 214 -0.41 20.04 8.40
C LEU A 214 -0.66 19.82 9.88
N ASP A 215 -1.02 20.87 10.61
CA ASP A 215 -1.72 20.76 11.87
C ASP A 215 -3.22 20.90 11.59
N GLN A 216 -3.91 19.76 11.56
CA GLN A 216 -5.32 19.72 11.18
C GLN A 216 -6.25 20.17 12.31
N ASP A 217 -5.77 20.14 13.56
CA ASP A 217 -6.57 20.53 14.71
C ASP A 217 -6.60 22.08 14.80
N GLU A 218 -5.47 22.73 14.53
CA GLU A 218 -5.36 24.21 14.47
C GLU A 218 -5.63 24.79 13.07
N ARG A 219 -5.76 23.93 12.05
CA ARG A 219 -5.94 24.29 10.63
C ARG A 219 -4.77 25.12 10.07
N GLU A 220 -3.55 24.66 10.32
CA GLU A 220 -2.31 25.34 9.93
C GLU A 220 -1.41 24.51 8.99
N ILE A 221 -0.75 25.18 8.03
CA ILE A 221 0.29 24.64 7.16
C ILE A 221 1.64 25.16 7.63
N TYR A 222 2.52 24.24 8.03
CA TYR A 222 3.89 24.53 8.43
C TYR A 222 4.83 24.31 7.26
N ILE A 223 5.52 25.36 6.80
CA ILE A 223 6.41 25.32 5.64
C ILE A 223 7.82 25.75 6.05
N ILE A 224 8.81 24.93 5.71
CA ILE A 224 10.22 25.31 5.86
C ILE A 224 10.63 26.13 4.64
N ASN A 225 11.02 27.38 4.85
CA ASN A 225 11.58 28.23 3.81
C ASN A 225 12.87 28.86 4.33
N TRP A 226 14.00 28.57 3.67
CA TRP A 226 15.33 28.97 4.11
C TRP A 226 15.64 28.57 5.57
N LYS A 227 15.89 29.53 6.46
CA LYS A 227 16.29 29.30 7.85
C LYS A 227 15.15 29.51 8.86
N ARG A 228 13.90 29.35 8.42
CA ARG A 228 12.71 29.58 9.24
C ARG A 228 11.58 28.63 8.88
N VAL A 229 10.61 28.57 9.80
CA VAL A 229 9.31 27.95 9.59
C VAL A 229 8.28 29.07 9.45
N LEU A 230 7.47 28.99 8.42
CA LEU A 230 6.32 29.86 8.20
C LEU A 230 5.06 29.04 8.45
N VAL A 231 4.06 29.70 9.03
CA VAL A 231 2.78 29.10 9.36
C VAL A 231 1.71 29.85 8.59
N TYR A 232 0.86 29.11 7.89
CA TYR A 232 -0.25 29.64 7.11
C TYR A 232 -1.55 28.93 7.48
N ASP A 233 -2.68 29.56 7.21
CA ASP A 233 -3.99 28.97 7.37
C ASP A 233 -4.25 27.91 6.27
N MET A 234 -4.88 26.78 6.61
CA MET A 234 -5.19 25.69 5.68
C MET A 234 -6.35 26.00 4.72
N ASP A 235 -7.13 27.04 5.00
CA ASP A 235 -8.35 27.38 4.29
C ASP A 235 -8.24 28.65 3.44
N THR A 236 -7.13 29.41 3.52
CA THR A 236 -6.95 30.69 2.82
C THR A 236 -5.61 30.90 2.11
#